data_AF-A0A1J4N540-F1
#
_entry.id   AF-A0A1J4N540-F1
#
_cell.length_a   1.000
_cell.length_b   1.000
_cell.length_c   1.000
_cell.angle_alpha   90.00
_cell.angle_beta   90.00
_cell.angle_gamma   90.00
#
_symmetry.space_group_name_H-M   'P 1'
#
loop_
_entity.id
_entity.type
_entity.pdbx_description
1 polymer ?
#
loop_
_entity_poly.entity_id
_entity_poly.type
_entity_poly.pdbx_seq_one_letter_code
_entity_poly.pdbx_strand_id
1 'polypeptide(L)'
;MVLLVLALVGVGGYGAYDFYEQLQKWEQTTTDDVNGVGSDLSVAVASLRSVGWEVTAADIGTWLEQPGAYGDGLRLRTLQADEASNSFTVAGYRTWQDTYAKRDHTTVVCANITLATGTQKPLSENVTACPDDVPKTAPATGQAAADAEANGVTGHLAELAVKASEQRAAGATEGKLVEVAAPTRPVGDVRADSTALVCAPGTKDLGEGEGYDEGTLIPVRLCAVEGLPNTGTESTKGDPYYIDGSDGLTVVNARISGAAAALVKKAEKQGIDLVASSSFRTMKKQKALCQQDATGGCPAGDYTLTAQPGHSSHQLGIAIDFEQPSVTGGKTCATRASEPSSPVWRFLNKTALSVGLKQYSAEAWHWDAYGGKDRCAPL
;
A
#
# COMPACT_ATOMS: atom_id res chain seq x y z
N MET A 1 25.59 51.26 52.21
CA MET A 1 26.61 51.98 51.41
C MET A 1 27.95 51.27 51.65
N VAL A 2 28.45 50.56 50.62
CA VAL A 2 29.86 50.21 50.35
C VAL A 2 30.55 49.05 51.13
N LEU A 3 31.00 48.06 50.32
CA LEU A 3 32.09 47.05 50.43
C LEU A 3 32.08 45.93 51.49
N LEU A 4 32.22 44.66 51.07
CA LEU A 4 33.53 44.02 50.80
C LEU A 4 33.37 42.65 50.08
N VAL A 5 34.23 42.39 49.09
CA VAL A 5 34.48 41.13 48.37
C VAL A 5 35.83 40.56 48.83
N LEU A 6 35.93 39.24 49.03
CA LEU A 6 37.09 38.30 48.93
C LEU A 6 36.64 36.97 49.58
N ALA A 7 36.47 35.82 48.91
CA ALA A 7 37.38 34.96 48.12
C ALA A 7 38.33 34.05 48.96
N LEU A 8 38.22 32.73 48.71
CA LEU A 8 39.24 31.62 48.66
C LEU A 8 38.66 30.29 49.20
N VAL A 9 38.35 29.27 48.37
CA VAL A 9 39.22 28.21 47.74
C VAL A 9 39.58 27.09 48.76
N GLY A 10 39.44 25.78 48.49
CA GLY A 10 38.99 25.04 47.32
C GLY A 10 39.25 23.53 47.48
N VAL A 11 38.29 22.71 47.04
CA VAL A 11 38.41 21.38 46.40
C VAL A 11 37.14 21.30 45.53
N GLY A 12 37.13 21.88 44.33
CA GLY A 12 37.46 21.18 43.09
C GLY A 12 36.24 20.37 42.62
N GLY A 13 35.26 20.91 41.89
CA GLY A 13 35.38 21.80 40.73
C GLY A 13 35.04 21.08 39.41
N TYR A 14 34.75 19.77 39.43
CA TYR A 14 34.47 18.98 38.23
C TYR A 14 33.10 18.29 38.19
N GLY A 15 32.26 18.39 39.24
CA GLY A 15 31.00 17.64 39.29
C GLY A 15 29.73 18.45 39.03
N ALA A 16 29.63 19.69 39.52
CA ALA A 16 28.36 20.41 39.53
C ALA A 16 28.03 21.12 38.20
N TYR A 17 29.04 21.64 37.50
CA TYR A 17 28.86 22.24 36.18
C TYR A 17 28.60 21.15 35.13
N ASP A 18 29.28 20.01 35.26
CA ASP A 18 29.07 18.84 34.40
C ASP A 18 27.69 18.22 34.67
N PHE A 19 27.22 18.15 35.92
CA PHE A 19 25.86 17.66 36.23
C PHE A 19 24.76 18.58 35.72
N TYR A 20 24.90 19.91 35.84
CA TYR A 20 23.89 20.85 35.32
C TYR A 20 23.88 20.90 33.79
N GLU A 21 25.04 20.90 33.13
CA GLU A 21 25.11 20.74 31.67
C GLU A 21 24.63 19.36 31.20
N GLN A 22 24.88 18.29 31.95
CA GLN A 22 24.35 16.96 31.65
C GLN A 22 22.84 16.90 31.86
N LEU A 23 22.28 17.57 32.88
CA LEU A 23 20.84 17.64 33.10
C LEU A 23 20.15 18.46 32.00
N GLN A 24 20.72 19.59 31.60
CA GLN A 24 20.23 20.39 30.48
C GLN A 24 20.37 19.67 29.15
N LYS A 25 21.50 18.98 28.90
CA LYS A 25 21.65 18.07 27.75
C LYS A 25 20.64 16.93 27.83
N TRP A 26 20.33 16.40 29.01
CA TRP A 26 19.32 15.35 29.18
C TRP A 26 17.91 15.85 28.93
N GLU A 27 17.53 17.01 29.47
CA GLU A 27 16.23 17.65 29.19
C GLU A 27 16.10 18.00 27.71
N GLN A 28 17.18 18.48 27.09
CA GLN A 28 17.22 18.80 25.67
C GLN A 28 17.19 17.54 24.81
N THR A 29 17.94 16.49 25.14
CA THR A 29 17.89 15.19 24.45
C THR A 29 16.53 14.53 24.63
N THR A 30 15.91 14.64 25.82
CA THR A 30 14.56 14.13 26.07
C THR A 30 13.52 14.92 25.27
N THR A 31 13.67 16.23 25.17
CA THR A 31 12.79 17.09 24.36
C THR A 31 13.00 16.82 22.87
N ASP A 32 14.23 16.66 22.42
CA ASP A 32 14.61 16.32 21.05
C ASP A 32 14.19 14.89 20.69
N ASP A 33 14.20 13.96 21.65
CA ASP A 33 13.67 12.59 21.49
C ASP A 33 12.14 12.58 21.49
N VAL A 34 11.47 13.40 22.30
CA VAL A 34 10.00 13.56 22.27
C VAL A 34 9.58 14.20 20.95
N ASN A 35 10.31 15.20 20.46
CA ASN A 35 10.08 15.83 19.16
C ASN A 35 10.47 14.89 18.01
N GLY A 36 11.51 14.06 18.18
CA GLY A 36 11.97 13.06 17.22
C GLY A 36 10.95 11.93 17.07
N VAL A 37 10.49 11.35 18.19
CA VAL A 37 9.40 10.36 18.23
C VAL A 37 8.10 10.96 17.72
N GLY A 38 7.80 12.21 18.08
CA GLY A 38 6.68 12.96 17.52
C GLY A 38 6.81 13.09 16.01
N SER A 39 7.98 13.45 15.48
CA SER A 39 8.24 13.57 14.05
C SER A 39 8.20 12.23 13.33
N ASP A 40 8.70 11.15 13.92
CA ASP A 40 8.68 9.80 13.36
C ASP A 40 7.25 9.23 13.37
N LEU A 41 6.47 9.55 14.40
CA LEU A 41 5.05 9.22 14.47
C LEU A 41 4.25 10.04 13.45
N SER A 42 4.49 11.34 13.32
CA SER A 42 3.89 12.18 12.30
C SER A 42 4.30 11.75 10.90
N VAL A 43 5.55 11.30 10.68
CA VAL A 43 6.05 10.78 9.39
C VAL A 43 5.47 9.40 9.09
N ALA A 44 5.34 8.50 10.07
CA ALA A 44 4.65 7.23 9.89
C ALA A 44 3.17 7.47 9.55
N VAL A 45 2.49 8.31 10.32
CA VAL A 45 1.08 8.69 10.10
C VAL A 45 0.89 9.42 8.76
N ALA A 46 1.80 10.30 8.36
CA ALA A 46 1.76 11.01 7.07
C ALA A 46 2.11 10.09 5.88
N SER A 47 3.05 9.16 6.04
CA SER A 47 3.38 8.16 5.01
C SER A 47 2.22 7.20 4.78
N LEU A 48 1.52 6.80 5.85
CA LEU A 48 0.29 5.99 5.80
C LEU A 48 -0.90 6.71 5.15
N ARG A 49 -0.98 8.05 5.29
CA ARG A 49 -2.00 8.88 4.64
C ARG A 49 -1.68 9.18 3.17
N SER A 50 -0.39 9.27 2.82
CA SER A 50 0.04 9.48 1.43
C SER A 50 -0.27 8.28 0.51
N VAL A 51 -0.60 7.13 1.09
CA VAL A 51 -1.06 5.92 0.39
C VAL A 51 -2.56 5.66 0.52
N GLY A 52 -3.36 6.63 0.98
CA GLY A 52 -4.82 6.61 0.85
C GLY A 52 -5.60 5.74 1.85
N TRP A 53 -4.96 5.15 2.86
CA TRP A 53 -5.63 4.28 3.84
C TRP A 53 -6.40 5.10 4.90
N GLU A 54 -7.68 4.79 5.14
CA GLU A 54 -8.31 5.09 6.43
C GLU A 54 -7.80 4.06 7.44
N VAL A 55 -6.80 4.46 8.22
CA VAL A 55 -6.16 3.62 9.23
C VAL A 55 -7.19 3.25 10.31
N THR A 56 -7.56 1.97 10.40
CA THR A 56 -8.42 1.48 11.48
C THR A 56 -7.59 1.10 12.71
N ALA A 57 -8.21 1.10 13.90
CA ALA A 57 -7.53 0.67 15.13
C ALA A 57 -7.01 -0.80 15.06
N ALA A 58 -7.55 -1.63 14.16
CA ALA A 58 -7.10 -3.01 13.92
C ALA A 58 -5.78 -3.08 13.13
N ASP A 59 -5.56 -2.16 12.19
CA ASP A 59 -4.33 -2.09 11.39
C ASP A 59 -3.16 -1.60 12.23
N ILE A 60 -3.45 -0.63 13.12
CA ILE A 60 -2.50 -0.15 14.12
C ILE A 60 -2.12 -1.29 15.07
N GLY A 61 -3.08 -2.04 15.62
CA GLY A 61 -2.78 -3.16 16.53
C GLY A 61 -1.88 -4.24 15.92
N THR A 62 -2.14 -4.65 14.66
CA THR A 62 -1.43 -5.75 14.00
C THR A 62 0.04 -5.40 13.66
N TRP A 63 0.33 -4.12 13.41
CA TRP A 63 1.67 -3.66 13.03
C TRP A 63 2.56 -3.33 14.23
N LEU A 64 1.95 -3.04 15.38
CA LEU A 64 2.65 -2.77 16.63
C LEU A 64 3.15 -4.03 17.36
N GLU A 65 2.69 -5.19 16.91
CA GLU A 65 3.13 -6.50 17.39
C GLU A 65 4.30 -7.09 16.56
N GLN A 66 4.68 -6.44 15.45
CA GLN A 66 5.80 -6.89 14.61
C GLN A 66 7.11 -6.19 15.03
N PRO A 67 8.18 -6.93 15.35
CA PRO A 67 9.50 -6.32 15.52
C PRO A 67 9.99 -5.81 14.16
N GLY A 68 10.04 -4.48 13.98
CA GLY A 68 10.54 -3.86 12.75
C GLY A 68 12.01 -4.22 12.47
N ALA A 69 12.36 -4.33 11.18
CA ALA A 69 13.71 -4.63 10.70
C ALA A 69 14.70 -3.45 10.80
N TYR A 70 14.29 -2.32 11.39
CA TYR A 70 15.16 -1.18 11.66
C TYR A 70 15.51 -1.16 13.16
N GLY A 71 16.80 -1.22 13.47
CA GLY A 71 17.36 -1.47 14.81
C GLY A 71 17.15 -0.40 15.88
N ASP A 72 16.14 0.47 15.77
CA ASP A 72 15.97 1.64 16.65
C ASP A 72 14.70 1.60 17.51
N GLY A 73 14.36 0.43 18.05
CA GLY A 73 13.66 0.29 19.34
C GLY A 73 12.29 0.97 19.53
N LEU A 74 11.63 1.46 18.47
CA LEU A 74 10.33 2.11 18.55
C LEU A 74 9.20 1.05 18.53
N ARG A 75 8.37 1.06 19.57
CA ARG A 75 7.15 0.23 19.69
C ARG A 75 5.98 1.17 19.98
N LEU A 76 4.81 1.00 19.40
CA LEU A 76 3.64 1.81 19.76
C LEU A 76 2.57 0.93 20.44
N ARG A 77 1.63 1.56 21.14
CA ARG A 77 0.46 0.93 21.75
C ARG A 77 -0.71 1.89 21.70
N THR A 78 -1.86 1.46 21.17
CA THR A 78 -3.10 2.23 21.28
C THR A 78 -3.59 2.20 22.73
N LEU A 79 -3.82 3.38 23.32
CA LEU A 79 -4.28 3.51 24.70
C LEU A 79 -5.81 3.65 24.79
N GLN A 80 -6.39 4.48 23.92
CA GLN A 80 -7.82 4.78 23.93
C GLN A 80 -8.27 5.21 22.54
N ALA A 81 -9.48 4.81 22.14
CA ALA A 81 -10.18 5.34 20.97
C ALA A 81 -11.50 5.97 21.42
N ASP A 82 -11.83 7.13 20.86
CA ASP A 82 -13.10 7.82 21.05
C ASP A 82 -13.79 8.02 19.70
N GLU A 83 -14.75 7.14 19.41
CA GLU A 83 -15.50 7.14 18.17
C GLU A 83 -16.37 8.39 18.01
N ALA A 84 -16.87 8.97 19.11
CA ALA A 84 -17.75 10.13 19.06
C ALA A 84 -17.01 11.40 18.59
N SER A 85 -15.71 11.48 18.89
CA SER A 85 -14.85 12.60 18.49
C SER A 85 -13.93 12.27 17.31
N ASN A 86 -14.03 11.06 16.75
CA ASN A 86 -13.15 10.55 15.70
C ASN A 86 -11.65 10.72 16.07
N SER A 87 -11.31 10.36 17.31
CA SER A 87 -9.97 10.53 17.85
C SER A 87 -9.44 9.27 18.51
N PHE A 88 -8.11 9.15 18.59
CA PHE A 88 -7.45 8.08 19.31
C PHE A 88 -6.13 8.55 19.94
N THR A 89 -5.74 7.90 21.02
CA THR A 89 -4.50 8.14 21.75
C THR A 89 -3.57 6.95 21.55
N VAL A 90 -2.33 7.23 21.13
CA VAL A 90 -1.27 6.23 20.97
C VAL A 90 -0.10 6.56 21.88
N ALA A 91 0.43 5.56 22.58
CA ALA A 91 1.72 5.64 23.27
C ALA A 91 2.83 5.08 22.38
N GLY A 92 3.84 5.88 22.06
CA GLY A 92 5.10 5.44 21.46
C GLY A 92 6.17 5.21 22.52
N TYR A 93 6.84 4.07 22.43
CA TYR A 93 7.91 3.61 23.31
C TYR A 93 9.20 3.57 22.52
N ARG A 94 10.20 4.35 22.91
CA ARG A 94 11.55 4.21 22.37
C ARG A 94 12.45 3.68 23.45
N THR A 95 13.07 2.53 23.20
CA THR A 95 14.09 1.99 24.10
C THR A 95 15.47 2.19 23.48
N TRP A 96 16.39 2.80 24.24
CA TRP A 96 17.78 2.94 23.84
C TRP A 96 18.71 2.48 24.96
N GLN A 97 19.89 2.02 24.58
CA GLN A 97 20.89 1.57 25.54
C GLN A 97 21.91 2.69 25.78
N ASP A 98 22.04 3.13 27.02
CA ASP A 98 23.15 4.00 27.41
C ASP A 98 24.45 3.20 27.28
N THR A 99 25.29 3.62 26.33
CA THR A 99 26.55 2.94 25.99
C THR A 99 27.55 2.95 27.15
N TYR A 100 27.44 3.93 28.05
CA TYR A 100 28.33 4.06 29.22
C TYR A 100 27.77 3.37 30.46
N ALA A 101 26.47 3.48 30.73
CA ALA A 101 25.86 2.86 31.91
C ALA A 101 25.44 1.40 31.70
N LYS A 102 25.39 0.91 30.44
CA LYS A 102 24.82 -0.38 30.04
C LYS A 102 23.41 -0.60 30.61
N ARG A 103 22.62 0.48 30.69
CA ARG A 103 21.23 0.44 31.14
C ARG A 103 20.33 0.80 29.96
N ASP A 104 19.21 0.09 29.87
CA ASP A 104 18.19 0.40 28.90
C ASP A 104 17.30 1.51 29.48
N HIS A 105 17.09 2.54 28.68
CA HIS A 105 16.19 3.64 28.97
C HIS A 105 15.00 3.53 28.02
N THR A 106 13.79 3.65 28.55
CA THR A 106 12.57 3.69 27.76
C THR A 106 11.88 5.02 28.00
N THR A 107 11.69 5.80 26.93
CA THR A 107 10.80 6.97 26.94
C THR A 107 9.48 6.58 26.33
N VAL A 108 8.40 7.02 26.96
CA VAL A 108 7.03 6.86 26.47
C VAL A 108 6.46 8.23 26.15
N VAL A 109 5.94 8.39 24.95
CA VAL A 109 5.30 9.62 24.47
C VAL A 109 3.90 9.31 24.02
N CYS A 110 2.92 10.13 24.38
CA CYS A 110 1.54 9.93 23.96
C CYS A 110 1.16 10.97 22.91
N ALA A 111 0.50 10.54 21.85
CA ALA A 111 -0.07 11.42 20.85
C ALA A 111 -1.58 11.24 20.81
N ASN A 112 -2.30 12.35 20.91
CA ASN A 112 -3.72 12.43 20.63
C ASN A 112 -3.91 12.88 19.18
N ILE A 113 -4.58 12.04 18.40
CA ILE A 113 -4.78 12.26 16.97
C ILE A 113 -6.29 12.38 16.73
N THR A 114 -6.72 13.53 16.20
CA THR A 114 -8.12 13.75 15.80
C THR A 114 -8.22 13.77 14.29
N LEU A 115 -9.17 13.01 13.75
CA LEU A 115 -9.39 12.88 12.32
C LEU A 115 -10.60 13.72 11.88
N ALA A 116 -10.44 14.51 10.83
CA ALA A 116 -11.59 15.16 10.20
C ALA A 116 -12.30 14.18 9.26
N THR A 117 -13.63 14.11 9.37
CA THR A 117 -14.47 13.23 8.56
C THR A 117 -14.22 13.44 7.08
N GLY A 118 -13.90 12.37 6.35
CA GLY A 118 -13.72 12.39 4.90
C GLY A 118 -12.46 13.13 4.42
N THR A 119 -11.46 13.33 5.28
CA THR A 119 -10.18 13.94 4.87
C THR A 119 -8.98 13.10 5.30
N GLN A 120 -7.95 13.08 4.46
CA GLN A 120 -6.72 12.33 4.71
C GLN A 120 -5.78 13.03 5.72
N LYS A 121 -6.06 14.27 6.16
CA LYS A 121 -5.18 15.03 7.09
C LYS A 121 -5.74 15.03 8.52
N PRO A 122 -4.88 14.94 9.56
CA PRO A 122 -5.35 15.05 10.93
C PRO A 122 -5.89 16.47 11.10
N LEU A 123 -7.03 16.60 11.75
CA LEU A 123 -7.56 17.91 12.12
C LEU A 123 -6.63 18.57 13.15
N SER A 124 -6.07 17.74 14.04
CA SER A 124 -5.07 18.13 15.03
C SER A 124 -4.25 16.91 15.46
N GLU A 125 -2.99 17.16 15.77
CA GLU A 125 -2.09 16.24 16.45
C GLU A 125 -1.52 16.97 17.66
N ASN A 126 -1.64 16.38 18.83
CA ASN A 126 -1.05 16.92 20.05
C ASN A 126 -0.23 15.83 20.75
N VAL A 127 1.07 16.08 20.86
CA VAL A 127 2.02 15.19 21.52
C VAL A 127 2.19 15.67 22.97
N THR A 128 1.86 14.80 23.91
CA THR A 128 1.94 15.09 25.35
C THR A 128 2.68 13.98 26.08
N ALA A 129 3.14 14.28 27.30
CA ALA A 129 3.53 13.23 28.22
C ALA A 129 2.36 12.25 28.42
N CYS A 130 2.67 10.96 28.50
CA CYS A 130 1.65 9.97 28.81
C CYS A 130 1.14 10.13 30.25
N PRO A 131 -0.15 9.88 30.51
CA PRO A 131 -0.67 9.72 31.87
C PRO A 131 0.17 8.72 32.69
N ASP A 132 0.27 8.94 34.01
CA ASP A 132 1.13 8.16 34.91
C ASP A 132 0.73 6.67 35.01
N ASP A 133 -0.51 6.33 34.66
CA ASP A 133 -1.06 4.98 34.60
C ASP A 133 -0.68 4.22 33.32
N VAL A 134 -0.09 4.89 32.33
CA VAL A 134 0.48 4.24 31.15
C VAL A 134 1.76 3.49 31.55
N PRO A 135 1.85 2.17 31.31
CA PRO A 135 3.04 1.40 31.66
C PRO A 135 4.29 2.00 31.03
N LYS A 136 5.34 2.21 31.84
CA LYS A 136 6.63 2.81 31.41
C LYS A 136 7.57 1.83 30.72
N THR A 137 7.17 0.56 30.64
CA THR A 137 7.92 -0.50 29.96
C THR A 137 7.14 -0.97 28.75
N ALA A 138 7.83 -1.15 27.61
CA ALA A 138 7.21 -1.74 26.43
C ALA A 138 6.72 -3.18 26.74
N PRO A 139 5.64 -3.66 26.10
CA PRO A 139 5.17 -5.03 26.28
C PRO A 139 6.29 -6.02 25.96
N ALA A 140 6.48 -7.04 26.80
CA ALA A 140 7.40 -8.14 26.47
C ALA A 140 6.90 -8.87 25.21
N THR A 141 7.82 -9.30 24.36
CA THR A 141 7.50 -10.13 23.19
C THR A 141 6.74 -11.38 23.64
N GLY A 142 5.44 -11.47 23.27
CA GLY A 142 4.55 -12.58 23.61
C GLY A 142 3.48 -12.28 24.68
N GLN A 143 3.52 -11.13 25.36
CA GLN A 143 2.54 -10.81 26.43
C GLN A 143 1.21 -10.28 25.88
N ALA A 144 1.19 -9.75 24.65
CA ALA A 144 -0.01 -9.26 23.97
C ALA A 144 -1.06 -10.37 23.72
N ALA A 145 -0.63 -11.63 23.56
CA ALA A 145 -1.52 -12.76 23.32
C ALA A 145 -2.35 -13.14 24.55
N ALA A 146 -1.83 -12.93 25.77
CA ALA A 146 -2.55 -13.23 27.01
C ALA A 146 -3.61 -12.16 27.35
N ASP A 147 -3.37 -10.91 26.95
CA ASP A 147 -4.34 -9.81 27.09
C ASP A 147 -5.47 -9.89 26.02
N ALA A 148 -5.31 -10.73 25.00
CA ALA A 148 -6.27 -10.91 23.91
C ALA A 148 -7.47 -11.82 24.25
N GLU A 149 -7.37 -12.71 25.26
CA GLU A 149 -8.40 -13.70 25.57
C GLU A 149 -9.48 -13.22 26.57
N ALA A 150 -9.27 -12.12 27.28
CA ALA A 150 -10.18 -11.64 28.32
C ALA A 150 -10.94 -10.36 27.88
N ASN A 151 -12.02 -10.49 27.10
CA ASN A 151 -12.85 -9.36 26.62
C ASN A 151 -12.02 -8.20 26.03
N GLY A 152 -10.88 -8.53 25.44
CA GLY A 152 -9.87 -7.58 24.99
C GLY A 152 -10.28 -6.87 23.71
N VAL A 153 -9.62 -5.73 23.48
CA VAL A 153 -9.78 -4.80 22.36
C VAL A 153 -9.88 -5.51 21.00
N THR A 154 -9.21 -6.65 20.80
CA THR A 154 -9.28 -7.49 19.60
C THR A 154 -10.68 -8.07 19.31
N GLY A 155 -11.46 -8.45 20.32
CA GLY A 155 -12.83 -8.94 20.14
C GLY A 155 -13.81 -7.84 19.73
N HIS A 156 -13.67 -6.65 20.31
CA HIS A 156 -14.48 -5.48 19.95
C HIS A 156 -14.09 -4.93 18.57
N LEU A 157 -12.81 -4.99 18.21
CA LEU A 157 -12.30 -4.61 16.89
C LEU A 157 -12.71 -5.59 15.80
N ALA A 158 -12.80 -6.90 16.07
CA ALA A 158 -13.35 -7.85 15.11
C ALA A 158 -14.84 -7.57 14.83
N GLU A 159 -15.61 -7.21 15.86
CA GLU A 159 -17.01 -6.81 15.71
C GLU A 159 -17.17 -5.47 14.97
N LEU A 160 -16.29 -4.50 15.22
CA LEU A 160 -16.22 -3.22 14.49
C LEU A 160 -15.77 -3.41 13.03
N ALA A 161 -14.86 -4.34 12.73
CA ALA A 161 -14.43 -4.64 11.38
C ALA A 161 -15.54 -5.30 10.55
N VAL A 162 -16.32 -6.20 11.16
CA VAL A 162 -17.53 -6.76 10.56
C VAL A 162 -18.55 -5.64 10.32
N LYS A 163 -18.83 -4.80 11.32
CA LYS A 163 -19.75 -3.65 11.17
C LYS A 163 -19.28 -2.63 10.14
N ALA A 164 -17.98 -2.36 10.02
CA ALA A 164 -17.42 -1.44 9.03
C ALA A 164 -17.48 -2.03 7.61
N SER A 165 -17.19 -3.32 7.45
CA SER A 165 -17.38 -4.05 6.19
C SER A 165 -18.86 -4.05 5.79
N GLU A 166 -19.76 -4.33 6.73
CA GLU A 166 -21.21 -4.26 6.54
C GLU A 166 -21.69 -2.84 6.24
N GLN A 167 -21.12 -1.81 6.86
CA GLN A 167 -21.42 -0.39 6.58
C GLN A 167 -20.84 0.09 5.25
N ARG A 168 -19.74 -0.48 4.75
CA ARG A 168 -19.21 -0.20 3.40
C ARG A 168 -20.03 -0.90 2.33
N ALA A 169 -20.44 -2.15 2.59
CA ALA A 169 -21.41 -2.87 1.77
C ALA A 169 -22.77 -2.16 1.78
N ALA A 170 -23.20 -1.63 2.93
CA ALA A 170 -24.39 -0.79 3.06
C ALA A 170 -24.19 0.58 2.38
N GLY A 171 -22.99 1.16 2.43
CA GLY A 171 -22.60 2.37 1.72
C GLY A 171 -22.62 2.20 0.20
N ALA A 172 -22.36 1.00 -0.30
CA ALA A 172 -22.59 0.64 -1.71
C ALA A 172 -24.10 0.63 -2.04
N THR A 173 -24.97 0.25 -1.10
CA THR A 173 -26.43 0.41 -1.24
C THR A 173 -26.96 1.82 -0.95
N GLU A 174 -26.20 2.67 -0.25
CA GLU A 174 -26.53 4.08 0.06
C GLU A 174 -25.90 5.08 -0.93
N GLY A 175 -25.20 4.61 -1.98
CA GLY A 175 -24.67 5.46 -3.05
C GLY A 175 -23.35 6.18 -2.76
N LYS A 176 -22.50 5.67 -1.86
CA LYS A 176 -21.15 6.22 -1.58
C LYS A 176 -20.06 5.72 -2.52
N LEU A 177 -20.21 4.54 -3.12
CA LEU A 177 -19.33 4.15 -4.22
C LEU A 177 -19.81 4.86 -5.47
N VAL A 178 -18.86 5.41 -6.25
CA VAL A 178 -19.22 6.10 -7.48
C VAL A 178 -19.62 5.04 -8.49
N GLU A 179 -20.94 4.85 -8.67
CA GLU A 179 -21.46 4.13 -9.82
C GLU A 179 -21.06 4.87 -11.09
N VAL A 180 -20.00 4.39 -11.73
CA VAL A 180 -19.67 4.83 -13.08
C VAL A 180 -20.53 3.98 -14.00
N ALA A 181 -21.49 4.59 -14.69
CA ALA A 181 -22.34 3.90 -15.64
C ALA A 181 -21.49 3.05 -16.60
N ALA A 182 -21.58 1.72 -16.49
CA ALA A 182 -20.83 0.66 -17.18
C ALA A 182 -19.87 1.16 -18.29
N PRO A 183 -18.74 1.76 -17.93
CA PRO A 183 -17.92 2.45 -18.90
C PRO A 183 -17.20 1.41 -19.74
N THR A 184 -17.49 1.39 -21.03
CA THR A 184 -16.82 0.49 -21.99
C THR A 184 -15.38 0.91 -22.30
N ARG A 185 -14.82 1.85 -21.53
CA ARG A 185 -13.51 2.48 -21.64
C ARG A 185 -12.94 2.74 -20.24
N PRO A 186 -11.62 2.95 -20.10
CA PRO A 186 -11.02 3.29 -18.82
C PRO A 186 -11.64 4.53 -18.17
N VAL A 187 -11.76 4.51 -16.84
CA VAL A 187 -12.37 5.61 -16.05
C VAL A 187 -11.31 6.46 -15.38
N GLY A 188 -11.38 7.77 -15.63
CA GLY A 188 -10.50 8.75 -15.00
C GLY A 188 -9.03 8.48 -15.29
N ASP A 189 -8.17 8.86 -14.34
CA ASP A 189 -6.75 8.52 -14.41
C ASP A 189 -6.53 7.07 -13.96
N VAL A 190 -6.05 6.22 -14.88
CA VAL A 190 -5.76 4.80 -14.62
C VAL A 190 -4.63 4.59 -13.61
N ARG A 191 -3.84 5.63 -13.31
CA ARG A 191 -2.73 5.66 -12.35
C ARG A 191 -3.16 6.15 -10.96
N ALA A 192 -4.44 6.43 -10.75
CA ALA A 192 -4.97 6.90 -9.47
C ALA A 192 -5.67 5.79 -8.67
N ASP A 193 -5.83 6.02 -7.36
CA ASP A 193 -6.56 5.14 -6.43
C ASP A 193 -7.94 4.75 -6.99
N SER A 194 -8.26 3.45 -7.00
CA SER A 194 -9.55 2.95 -7.52
C SER A 194 -10.46 2.30 -6.48
N THR A 195 -10.13 2.38 -5.19
CA THR A 195 -10.90 1.77 -4.08
C THR A 195 -12.32 2.33 -3.96
N ALA A 196 -12.54 3.58 -4.36
CA ALA A 196 -13.87 4.20 -4.37
C ALA A 196 -14.75 3.81 -5.58
N LEU A 197 -14.22 3.02 -6.52
CA LEU A 197 -14.95 2.59 -7.72
C LEU A 197 -15.66 1.25 -7.48
N VAL A 198 -16.74 1.02 -8.23
CA VAL A 198 -17.38 -0.30 -8.31
C VAL A 198 -16.82 -1.04 -9.52
N CYS A 199 -16.65 -2.36 -9.41
CA CYS A 199 -16.39 -3.21 -10.56
C CYS A 199 -17.54 -3.12 -11.58
N ALA A 200 -17.20 -2.99 -12.87
CA ALA A 200 -18.22 -2.84 -13.92
C ALA A 200 -19.07 -4.11 -14.09
N PRO A 201 -20.30 -4.00 -14.62
CA PRO A 201 -21.10 -5.18 -14.97
C PRO A 201 -20.37 -6.14 -15.90
N GLY A 202 -20.52 -7.45 -15.68
CA GLY A 202 -19.74 -8.49 -16.36
C GLY A 202 -18.37 -8.73 -15.70
N THR A 203 -18.17 -8.23 -14.48
CA THR A 203 -17.00 -8.52 -13.66
C THR A 203 -17.43 -8.78 -12.21
N LYS A 204 -16.63 -9.55 -11.47
CA LYS A 204 -16.81 -9.90 -10.06
C LYS A 204 -15.83 -9.08 -9.22
N ASP A 205 -16.33 -8.40 -8.20
CA ASP A 205 -15.48 -7.69 -7.23
C ASP A 205 -14.70 -8.68 -6.36
N LEU A 206 -13.38 -8.48 -6.29
CA LEU A 206 -12.44 -9.27 -5.47
C LEU A 206 -11.95 -8.49 -4.25
N GLY A 207 -12.41 -7.25 -4.07
CA GLY A 207 -11.97 -6.36 -3.00
C GLY A 207 -10.77 -5.52 -3.40
N GLU A 208 -10.06 -5.04 -2.39
CA GLU A 208 -8.95 -4.11 -2.56
C GLU A 208 -7.61 -4.84 -2.61
N GLY A 209 -6.65 -4.24 -3.29
CA GLY A 209 -5.31 -4.76 -3.47
C GLY A 209 -4.28 -3.65 -3.65
N GLU A 210 -3.02 -4.05 -3.70
CA GLU A 210 -1.88 -3.15 -3.85
C GLU A 210 -1.48 -3.00 -5.31
N GLY A 211 -1.77 -1.84 -5.88
CA GLY A 211 -1.25 -1.41 -7.17
C GLY A 211 0.10 -0.72 -7.05
N TYR A 212 0.88 -0.69 -8.13
CA TYR A 212 2.14 0.04 -8.16
C TYR A 212 2.39 0.74 -9.50
N ASP A 213 2.85 1.98 -9.43
CA ASP A 213 3.20 2.81 -10.58
C ASP A 213 4.44 3.63 -10.27
N GLU A 214 5.45 3.53 -11.12
CA GLU A 214 6.72 4.25 -10.95
C GLU A 214 7.33 4.10 -9.54
N GLY A 215 7.15 2.94 -8.91
CA GLY A 215 7.63 2.62 -7.56
C GLY A 215 6.71 3.08 -6.42
N THR A 216 5.62 3.78 -6.72
CA THR A 216 4.65 4.27 -5.74
C THR A 216 3.51 3.28 -5.56
N LEU A 217 3.16 2.98 -4.30
CA LEU A 217 1.99 2.18 -3.96
C LEU A 217 0.71 2.97 -4.26
N ILE A 218 -0.22 2.36 -4.99
CA ILE A 218 -1.54 2.92 -5.29
C ILE A 218 -2.60 1.90 -4.87
N PRO A 219 -3.53 2.23 -3.97
CA PRO A 219 -4.65 1.34 -3.65
C PRO A 219 -5.52 1.10 -4.89
N VAL A 220 -5.82 -0.17 -5.17
CA VAL A 220 -6.67 -0.53 -6.31
C VAL A 220 -7.79 -1.46 -5.87
N ARG A 221 -8.97 -1.30 -6.47
CA ARG A 221 -10.01 -2.34 -6.41
C ARG A 221 -9.83 -3.30 -7.57
N LEU A 222 -9.86 -4.59 -7.26
CA LEU A 222 -9.62 -5.68 -8.21
C LEU A 222 -10.94 -6.32 -8.64
N CYS A 223 -11.06 -6.58 -9.93
CA CYS A 223 -12.24 -7.15 -10.56
C CYS A 223 -11.85 -8.35 -11.42
N ALA A 224 -12.49 -9.49 -11.22
CA ALA A 224 -12.36 -10.67 -12.09
C ALA A 224 -13.28 -10.50 -13.30
N VAL A 225 -12.76 -10.61 -14.52
CA VAL A 225 -13.51 -10.39 -15.76
C VAL A 225 -14.21 -11.67 -16.19
N GLU A 226 -15.54 -11.67 -16.20
CA GLU A 226 -16.32 -12.84 -16.63
C GLU A 226 -16.08 -13.12 -18.12
N GLY A 227 -16.00 -14.41 -18.49
CA GLY A 227 -15.75 -14.81 -19.88
C GLY A 227 -14.31 -14.59 -20.38
N LEU A 228 -13.39 -14.17 -19.52
CA LEU A 228 -11.96 -14.05 -19.86
C LEU A 228 -11.10 -14.97 -18.98
N PRO A 229 -10.97 -16.26 -19.32
CA PRO A 229 -10.12 -17.19 -18.59
C PRO A 229 -8.66 -16.73 -18.60
N ASN A 230 -7.95 -17.04 -17.52
CA ASN A 230 -6.55 -16.72 -17.32
C ASN A 230 -5.76 -17.95 -16.87
N THR A 231 -4.74 -18.31 -17.64
CA THR A 231 -3.86 -19.46 -17.37
C THR A 231 -2.60 -19.10 -16.58
N GLY A 232 -2.45 -17.81 -16.24
CA GLY A 232 -1.40 -17.32 -15.37
C GLY A 232 -1.52 -17.87 -13.95
N THR A 233 -0.39 -17.90 -13.26
CA THR A 233 -0.30 -18.35 -11.85
C THR A 233 -1.16 -17.50 -10.90
N GLU A 234 -1.48 -16.28 -11.31
CA GLU A 234 -2.19 -15.27 -10.55
C GLU A 234 -3.68 -15.64 -10.38
N SER A 235 -4.19 -16.44 -11.32
CA SER A 235 -5.56 -16.94 -11.34
C SER A 235 -5.64 -18.46 -11.10
N THR A 236 -4.51 -19.12 -10.85
CA THR A 236 -4.43 -20.57 -10.65
C THR A 236 -4.51 -20.92 -9.17
N LYS A 237 -5.62 -21.53 -8.75
CA LYS A 237 -5.84 -21.90 -7.34
C LYS A 237 -4.75 -22.84 -6.82
N GLY A 238 -4.16 -22.49 -5.67
CA GLY A 238 -3.07 -23.24 -5.05
C GLY A 238 -1.67 -22.75 -5.42
N ASP A 239 -1.56 -21.81 -6.36
CA ASP A 239 -0.29 -21.15 -6.66
C ASP A 239 0.08 -20.11 -5.57
N PRO A 240 1.38 -19.91 -5.23
CA PRO A 240 1.83 -18.91 -4.27
C PRO A 240 1.49 -17.44 -4.61
N TYR A 241 1.05 -17.16 -5.84
CA TYR A 241 0.65 -15.84 -6.33
C TYR A 241 -0.86 -15.73 -6.61
N TYR A 242 -1.63 -16.76 -6.27
CA TYR A 242 -3.08 -16.80 -6.48
C TYR A 242 -3.78 -15.60 -5.81
N ILE A 243 -4.68 -14.97 -6.56
CA ILE A 243 -5.57 -13.93 -6.06
C ILE A 243 -6.88 -14.58 -5.63
N ASP A 244 -7.23 -14.43 -4.36
CA ASP A 244 -8.43 -15.05 -3.79
C ASP A 244 -9.70 -14.63 -4.54
N GLY A 245 -10.53 -15.62 -4.84
CA GLY A 245 -11.78 -15.43 -5.58
C GLY A 245 -11.65 -15.17 -7.07
N SER A 246 -10.43 -15.14 -7.64
CA SER A 246 -10.21 -15.00 -9.09
C SER A 246 -10.73 -16.21 -9.88
N ASP A 247 -10.70 -17.41 -9.29
CA ASP A 247 -11.33 -18.64 -9.81
C ASP A 247 -11.00 -18.94 -11.29
N GLY A 248 -9.75 -18.70 -11.73
CA GLY A 248 -9.30 -18.91 -13.11
C GLY A 248 -9.65 -17.78 -14.09
N LEU A 249 -10.18 -16.66 -13.61
CA LEU A 249 -10.53 -15.49 -14.42
C LEU A 249 -9.42 -14.43 -14.40
N THR A 250 -9.42 -13.60 -15.43
CA THR A 250 -8.51 -12.46 -15.56
C THR A 250 -8.85 -11.39 -14.53
N VAL A 251 -7.89 -11.04 -13.68
CA VAL A 251 -8.05 -9.97 -12.68
C VAL A 251 -7.51 -8.66 -13.20
N VAL A 252 -8.30 -7.58 -13.08
CA VAL A 252 -7.95 -6.22 -13.52
C VAL A 252 -8.37 -5.18 -12.49
N ASN A 253 -7.84 -3.97 -12.61
CA ASN A 253 -8.25 -2.81 -11.83
C ASN A 253 -9.67 -2.36 -12.21
N ALA A 254 -10.47 -1.95 -11.23
CA ALA A 254 -11.82 -1.40 -11.43
C ALA A 254 -11.87 -0.31 -12.50
N ARG A 255 -10.82 0.52 -12.62
CA ARG A 255 -10.70 1.56 -13.65
C ARG A 255 -10.77 1.05 -15.08
N ILE A 256 -10.39 -0.21 -15.34
CA ILE A 256 -10.43 -0.81 -16.68
C ILE A 256 -11.39 -2.00 -16.79
N SER A 257 -12.05 -2.39 -15.69
CA SER A 257 -12.95 -3.54 -15.63
C SER A 257 -14.03 -3.53 -16.72
N GLY A 258 -14.66 -2.37 -16.95
CA GLY A 258 -15.68 -2.22 -17.99
C GLY A 258 -15.12 -2.25 -19.42
N ALA A 259 -13.89 -1.80 -19.63
CA ALA A 259 -13.19 -1.94 -20.90
C ALA A 259 -12.88 -3.41 -21.22
N ALA A 260 -12.41 -4.18 -20.22
CA ALA A 260 -12.14 -5.60 -20.35
C ALA A 260 -13.43 -6.41 -20.62
N ALA A 261 -14.50 -6.19 -19.85
CA ALA A 261 -15.79 -6.82 -20.09
C ALA A 261 -16.36 -6.49 -21.47
N ALA A 262 -16.22 -5.23 -21.93
CA ALA A 262 -16.63 -4.84 -23.28
C ALA A 262 -15.80 -5.51 -24.38
N LEU A 263 -14.51 -5.77 -24.13
CA LEU A 263 -13.64 -6.49 -25.06
C LEU A 263 -14.09 -7.95 -25.21
N VAL A 264 -14.35 -8.64 -24.10
CA VAL A 264 -14.87 -10.03 -24.09
C VAL A 264 -16.15 -10.13 -24.89
N LYS A 265 -17.14 -9.28 -24.58
CA LYS A 265 -18.43 -9.25 -25.30
C LYS A 265 -18.27 -9.00 -26.81
N LYS A 266 -17.26 -8.24 -27.22
CA LYS A 266 -16.97 -8.00 -28.65
C LYS A 266 -16.28 -9.19 -29.30
N ALA A 267 -15.48 -9.95 -28.55
CA ALA A 267 -14.80 -11.16 -29.00
C ALA A 267 -15.80 -12.30 -29.20
N GLU A 268 -16.68 -12.53 -28.22
CA GLU A 268 -17.77 -13.52 -28.28
C GLU A 268 -18.65 -13.32 -29.52
N LYS A 269 -19.05 -12.07 -29.81
CA LYS A 269 -19.83 -11.72 -31.00
C LYS A 269 -19.13 -12.04 -32.32
N GLN A 270 -17.80 -12.15 -32.31
CA GLN A 270 -16.99 -12.49 -33.48
C GLN A 270 -16.50 -13.94 -33.45
N GLY A 271 -16.92 -14.74 -32.47
CA GLY A 271 -16.44 -16.12 -32.30
C GLY A 271 -14.93 -16.19 -32.05
N ILE A 272 -14.38 -15.18 -31.37
CA ILE A 272 -12.97 -15.15 -30.96
C ILE A 272 -12.88 -15.52 -29.49
N ASP A 273 -12.21 -16.64 -29.21
CA ASP A 273 -11.91 -17.07 -27.85
C ASP A 273 -10.69 -16.31 -27.35
N LEU A 274 -10.87 -15.51 -26.31
CA LEU A 274 -9.78 -14.81 -25.63
C LEU A 274 -9.36 -15.61 -24.39
N VAL A 275 -8.05 -15.78 -24.23
CA VAL A 275 -7.44 -16.34 -23.03
C VAL A 275 -6.28 -15.44 -22.64
N ALA A 276 -6.25 -15.03 -21.37
CA ALA A 276 -5.13 -14.30 -20.81
C ALA A 276 -4.06 -15.29 -20.30
N SER A 277 -2.79 -14.94 -20.47
CA SER A 277 -1.66 -15.61 -19.83
C SER A 277 -1.18 -14.86 -18.59
N SER A 278 -1.49 -13.56 -18.48
CA SER A 278 -1.17 -12.75 -17.30
C SER A 278 -2.03 -11.48 -17.24
N SER A 279 -2.31 -10.98 -16.04
CA SER A 279 -2.99 -9.68 -15.86
C SER A 279 -2.50 -8.98 -14.58
N PHE A 280 -3.32 -8.74 -13.56
CA PHE A 280 -2.84 -8.17 -12.30
C PHE A 280 -1.74 -9.04 -11.68
N ARG A 281 -0.60 -8.44 -11.36
CA ARG A 281 0.52 -9.09 -10.66
C ARG A 281 0.77 -8.40 -9.34
N THR A 282 0.81 -9.18 -8.26
CA THR A 282 1.28 -8.66 -6.96
C THR A 282 2.75 -8.23 -7.02
N MET A 283 3.17 -7.38 -6.10
CA MET A 283 4.60 -7.05 -5.93
C MET A 283 5.46 -8.31 -5.74
N LYS A 284 4.95 -9.29 -4.98
CA LYS A 284 5.59 -10.59 -4.77
C LYS A 284 5.82 -11.32 -6.10
N LYS A 285 4.81 -11.38 -6.97
CA LYS A 285 4.93 -11.99 -8.31
C LYS A 285 5.94 -11.26 -9.19
N GLN A 286 5.88 -9.93 -9.25
CA GLN A 286 6.80 -9.16 -10.10
C GLN A 286 8.27 -9.30 -9.62
N LYS A 287 8.50 -9.33 -8.30
CA LYS A 287 9.84 -9.62 -7.74
C LYS A 287 10.33 -11.01 -8.14
N ALA A 288 9.47 -12.02 -8.07
CA ALA A 288 9.84 -13.37 -8.47
C ALA A 288 10.17 -13.48 -9.97
N LEU A 289 9.38 -12.84 -10.85
CA LEU A 289 9.68 -12.77 -12.28
C LEU A 289 11.01 -12.07 -12.56
N CYS A 290 11.23 -10.92 -11.90
CA CYS A 290 12.50 -10.20 -11.98
C CYS A 290 13.68 -11.08 -11.56
N GLN A 291 13.55 -11.87 -10.50
CA GLN A 291 14.62 -12.77 -10.05
C GLN A 291 14.87 -13.95 -11.01
N GLN A 292 13.84 -14.42 -11.70
CA GLN A 292 13.94 -15.52 -12.67
C GLN A 292 14.64 -15.11 -13.98
N ASP A 293 14.68 -13.81 -14.29
CA ASP A 293 15.35 -13.23 -15.44
C ASP A 293 16.89 -13.14 -15.23
N ALA A 294 17.49 -14.27 -14.86
CA ALA A 294 18.81 -14.35 -14.24
C ALA A 294 20.01 -14.15 -15.19
N THR A 295 19.79 -14.04 -16.51
CA THR A 295 20.90 -13.93 -17.48
C THR A 295 20.94 -12.55 -18.12
N GLY A 296 21.52 -11.59 -17.40
CA GLY A 296 21.67 -10.22 -17.88
C GLY A 296 20.38 -9.40 -17.89
N GLY A 297 19.30 -9.92 -17.29
CA GLY A 297 18.01 -9.26 -17.17
C GLY A 297 17.85 -8.44 -15.88
N CYS A 298 16.67 -8.51 -15.28
CA CYS A 298 16.27 -7.63 -14.18
C CYS A 298 17.24 -7.58 -12.97
N PRO A 299 17.89 -8.68 -12.51
CA PRO A 299 18.87 -8.64 -11.42
C PRO A 299 20.17 -7.90 -11.78
N ALA A 300 20.48 -7.79 -13.08
CA ALA A 300 21.61 -7.04 -13.61
C ALA A 300 21.26 -5.57 -13.92
N GLY A 301 20.02 -5.15 -13.65
CA GLY A 301 19.53 -3.80 -13.95
C GLY A 301 19.01 -3.62 -15.39
N ASP A 302 18.86 -4.70 -16.15
CA ASP A 302 18.22 -4.67 -17.47
C ASP A 302 16.73 -4.99 -17.34
N TYR A 303 15.89 -4.00 -17.60
CA TYR A 303 14.43 -4.11 -17.50
C TYR A 303 13.73 -4.22 -18.86
N THR A 304 14.46 -4.68 -19.89
CA THR A 304 13.91 -4.79 -21.26
C THR A 304 12.89 -5.91 -21.42
N LEU A 305 13.06 -7.03 -20.72
CA LEU A 305 12.14 -8.19 -20.76
C LEU A 305 11.18 -8.21 -19.57
N THR A 306 11.69 -7.90 -18.37
CA THR A 306 10.88 -7.83 -17.16
C THR A 306 10.99 -6.46 -16.54
N ALA A 307 9.88 -5.75 -16.43
CA ALA A 307 9.86 -4.44 -15.78
C ALA A 307 10.35 -4.52 -14.33
N GLN A 308 11.07 -3.48 -13.90
CA GLN A 308 11.48 -3.31 -12.50
C GLN A 308 10.26 -3.45 -11.58
N PRO A 309 10.35 -4.20 -10.45
CA PRO A 309 9.26 -4.28 -9.49
C PRO A 309 8.85 -2.89 -9.01
N GLY A 310 7.56 -2.58 -9.11
CA GLY A 310 6.96 -1.27 -8.86
C GLY A 310 6.67 -0.46 -10.13
N HIS A 311 7.17 -0.87 -11.30
CA HIS A 311 7.08 -0.14 -12.57
C HIS A 311 6.31 -0.91 -13.66
N SER A 312 5.78 -2.09 -13.35
CA SER A 312 5.01 -2.89 -14.31
C SER A 312 3.54 -2.45 -14.35
N SER A 313 2.99 -2.23 -15.54
CA SER A 313 1.55 -1.95 -15.71
C SER A 313 0.65 -3.11 -15.26
N HIS A 314 1.19 -4.33 -15.18
CA HIS A 314 0.51 -5.46 -14.55
C HIS A 314 0.30 -5.26 -13.06
N GLN A 315 1.22 -4.58 -12.37
CA GLN A 315 1.04 -4.29 -10.95
C GLN A 315 -0.06 -3.28 -10.69
N LEU A 316 -0.33 -2.36 -11.63
CA LEU A 316 -1.51 -1.48 -11.56
C LEU A 316 -2.83 -2.19 -11.89
N GLY A 317 -2.78 -3.41 -12.42
CA GLY A 317 -3.95 -4.16 -12.89
C GLY A 317 -4.57 -3.60 -14.16
N ILE A 318 -3.81 -2.83 -14.95
CA ILE A 318 -4.30 -2.15 -16.16
C ILE A 318 -3.79 -2.77 -17.46
N ALA A 319 -3.03 -3.87 -17.36
CA ALA A 319 -2.47 -4.62 -18.46
C ALA A 319 -3.00 -6.06 -18.48
N ILE A 320 -3.14 -6.60 -19.69
CA ILE A 320 -3.52 -7.98 -19.96
C ILE A 320 -2.57 -8.51 -21.03
N ASP A 321 -1.90 -9.63 -20.72
CA ASP A 321 -1.17 -10.44 -21.67
C ASP A 321 -2.10 -11.56 -22.15
N PHE A 322 -2.30 -11.66 -23.47
CA PHE A 322 -3.08 -12.75 -24.07
C PHE A 322 -2.17 -13.92 -24.47
N GLU A 323 -2.66 -15.17 -24.38
CA GLU A 323 -1.87 -16.36 -24.74
C GLU A 323 -1.39 -16.36 -26.19
N GLN A 324 -2.13 -15.68 -27.06
CA GLN A 324 -1.78 -15.42 -28.44
C GLN A 324 -2.10 -13.96 -28.72
N PRO A 325 -1.24 -13.22 -29.44
CA PRO A 325 -0.02 -13.65 -30.16
C PRO A 325 1.22 -13.87 -29.28
N SER A 326 2.38 -14.23 -29.87
CA SER A 326 3.64 -14.51 -29.15
C SER A 326 4.89 -13.80 -29.71
N VAL A 327 4.71 -12.83 -30.61
CA VAL A 327 5.81 -12.09 -31.24
C VAL A 327 6.33 -10.94 -30.36
N THR A 328 7.65 -10.74 -30.34
CA THR A 328 8.35 -9.59 -29.73
C THR A 328 9.14 -8.77 -30.77
N GLY A 329 9.68 -7.62 -30.34
CA GLY A 329 10.81 -6.97 -31.04
C GLY A 329 10.56 -5.55 -31.57
N GLY A 330 9.39 -4.97 -31.30
CA GLY A 330 9.11 -3.58 -31.65
C GLY A 330 9.65 -2.56 -30.65
N LYS A 331 9.96 -1.35 -31.12
CA LYS A 331 10.40 -0.23 -30.25
C LYS A 331 9.52 1.00 -30.37
N THR A 332 8.70 1.04 -31.41
CA THR A 332 7.83 2.15 -31.77
C THR A 332 6.58 1.60 -32.42
N CYS A 333 5.54 2.41 -32.55
CA CYS A 333 4.32 1.97 -33.23
C CYS A 333 4.49 1.71 -34.73
N ALA A 334 5.52 2.29 -35.36
CA ALA A 334 5.86 2.00 -36.76
C ALA A 334 6.52 0.61 -36.91
N THR A 335 7.15 0.10 -35.85
CA THR A 335 7.91 -1.15 -35.86
C THR A 335 7.40 -2.17 -34.85
N ARG A 336 6.16 -2.02 -34.38
CA ARG A 336 5.60 -2.83 -33.29
C ARG A 336 5.62 -4.32 -33.60
N ALA A 337 5.77 -5.13 -32.55
CA ALA A 337 5.52 -6.55 -32.62
C ALA A 337 4.11 -6.81 -33.15
N SER A 338 3.99 -7.62 -34.20
CA SER A 338 2.73 -7.86 -34.89
C SER A 338 2.67 -9.31 -35.34
N GLU A 339 1.52 -9.95 -35.17
CA GLU A 339 1.30 -11.32 -35.65
C GLU A 339 0.00 -11.42 -36.46
N PRO A 340 0.00 -10.98 -37.74
CA PRO A 340 -1.20 -10.96 -38.56
C PRO A 340 -1.84 -12.35 -38.81
N SER A 341 -1.09 -13.45 -38.64
CA SER A 341 -1.60 -14.82 -38.68
C SER A 341 -2.49 -15.16 -37.50
N SER A 342 -2.28 -14.55 -36.32
CA SER A 342 -3.06 -14.78 -35.10
C SER A 342 -4.46 -14.14 -35.20
N PRO A 343 -5.55 -14.92 -35.11
CA PRO A 343 -6.90 -14.37 -35.05
C PRO A 343 -7.11 -13.43 -33.86
N VAL A 344 -6.52 -13.75 -32.71
CA VAL A 344 -6.58 -12.93 -31.50
C VAL A 344 -5.89 -11.58 -31.73
N TRP A 345 -4.67 -11.57 -32.27
CA TRP A 345 -3.98 -10.31 -32.56
C TRP A 345 -4.75 -9.46 -33.57
N ARG A 346 -5.29 -10.05 -34.65
CA ARG A 346 -6.12 -9.30 -35.62
C ARG A 346 -7.35 -8.69 -34.95
N PHE A 347 -8.02 -9.45 -34.08
CA PHE A 347 -9.16 -8.97 -33.32
C PHE A 347 -8.77 -7.82 -32.39
N LEU A 348 -7.71 -7.97 -31.59
CA LEU A 348 -7.23 -6.96 -30.65
C LEU A 348 -6.77 -5.71 -31.39
N ASN A 349 -5.95 -5.86 -32.43
CA ASN A 349 -5.49 -4.75 -33.28
C ASN A 349 -6.66 -4.00 -33.89
N LYS A 350 -7.79 -4.64 -34.21
CA LYS A 350 -8.99 -3.94 -34.72
C LYS A 350 -9.84 -3.32 -33.62
N THR A 351 -9.90 -3.94 -32.44
CA THR A 351 -10.99 -3.73 -31.47
C THR A 351 -10.56 -3.02 -30.19
N ALA A 352 -9.33 -3.25 -29.71
CA ALA A 352 -8.87 -2.83 -28.39
C ALA A 352 -8.98 -1.30 -28.17
N LEU A 353 -8.65 -0.49 -29.18
CA LEU A 353 -8.76 0.97 -29.05
C LEU A 353 -10.19 1.46 -28.88
N SER A 354 -11.18 0.73 -29.43
CA SER A 354 -12.59 1.09 -29.25
C SER A 354 -13.02 1.01 -27.78
N VAL A 355 -12.36 0.15 -27.00
CA VAL A 355 -12.53 0.03 -25.55
C VAL A 355 -11.42 0.72 -24.76
N GLY A 356 -10.56 1.51 -25.41
CA GLY A 356 -9.53 2.31 -24.74
C GLY A 356 -8.25 1.56 -24.35
N LEU A 357 -8.04 0.34 -24.84
CA LEU A 357 -6.80 -0.40 -24.68
C LEU A 357 -5.89 -0.21 -25.89
N LYS A 358 -4.57 -0.21 -25.66
CA LYS A 358 -3.54 -0.04 -26.67
C LYS A 358 -2.47 -1.12 -26.52
N GLN A 359 -1.85 -1.48 -27.63
CA GLN A 359 -0.79 -2.46 -27.64
C GLN A 359 0.52 -1.85 -27.14
N TYR A 360 1.26 -2.54 -26.28
CA TYR A 360 2.67 -2.20 -26.05
C TYR A 360 3.50 -2.59 -27.28
N SER A 361 4.27 -1.63 -27.83
CA SER A 361 4.93 -1.82 -29.12
C SER A 361 5.92 -2.99 -29.16
N ALA A 362 6.52 -3.36 -28.02
CA ALA A 362 7.51 -4.42 -27.97
C ALA A 362 6.91 -5.83 -27.96
N GLU A 363 5.65 -5.97 -27.58
CA GLU A 363 5.02 -7.24 -27.23
C GLU A 363 3.65 -7.36 -27.90
N ALA A 364 3.49 -8.36 -28.76
CA ALA A 364 2.24 -8.53 -29.51
C ALA A 364 1.04 -8.88 -28.60
N TRP A 365 1.32 -9.53 -27.48
CA TRP A 365 0.34 -10.02 -26.51
C TRP A 365 -0.07 -9.01 -25.44
N HIS A 366 0.74 -7.96 -25.21
CA HIS A 366 0.56 -7.03 -24.11
C HIS A 366 -0.34 -5.87 -24.53
N TRP A 367 -1.50 -5.76 -23.89
CA TRP A 367 -2.45 -4.68 -24.12
C TRP A 367 -2.83 -4.02 -22.80
N ASP A 368 -2.74 -2.71 -22.74
CA ASP A 368 -3.01 -1.97 -21.52
C ASP A 368 -3.74 -0.64 -21.76
N ALA A 369 -4.20 -0.04 -20.67
CA ALA A 369 -4.78 1.30 -20.67
C ALA A 369 -3.73 2.40 -20.42
N TYR A 370 -2.43 2.07 -20.47
CA TYR A 370 -1.37 3.03 -20.18
C TYR A 370 -1.29 4.07 -21.31
N GLY A 371 -0.90 5.30 -20.95
CA GLY A 371 -0.58 6.36 -21.90
C GLY A 371 0.90 6.29 -22.29
N GLY A 372 1.24 6.47 -23.56
CA GLY A 372 2.66 6.46 -23.94
C GLY A 372 2.89 6.47 -25.45
N LYS A 373 4.10 6.84 -25.85
CA LYS A 373 4.54 6.84 -27.27
C LYS A 373 4.75 5.43 -27.83
N ASP A 374 4.92 4.46 -26.95
CA ASP A 374 5.07 3.03 -27.24
C ASP A 374 3.75 2.26 -27.09
N ARG A 375 2.63 2.96 -26.77
CA ARG A 375 1.28 2.40 -26.71
C ARG A 375 0.54 2.70 -27.99
N CYS A 376 0.41 1.67 -28.82
CA CYS A 376 0.04 1.81 -30.21
C CYS A 376 -1.45 1.73 -30.43
N ALA A 377 -1.97 2.71 -31.17
CA ALA A 377 -3.27 2.60 -31.81
C ALA A 377 -3.23 1.49 -32.87
N PRO A 378 -4.36 0.86 -33.21
CA PRO A 378 -4.53 -0.05 -34.35
C PRO A 378 -3.75 0.36 -35.60
N LEU A 379 -3.20 -0.63 -36.33
CA LEU A 379 -2.65 -0.40 -37.68
C LEU A 379 -3.74 0.03 -38.67
#